data_AF-A0A080ZNZ0-F1
#
_entry.id   AF-A0A080ZNZ0-F1
#
_cell.length_a   1.000
_cell.length_b   1.000
_cell.length_c   1.000
_cell.angle_alpha   90.00
_cell.angle_beta   90.00
_cell.angle_gamma   90.00
#
_symmetry.space_group_name_H-M   'P 1'
#
loop_
_entity.id
_entity.type
_entity.pdbx_description
1 polymer ?
#
loop_
_entity_poly.entity_id
_entity_poly.type
_entity_poly.pdbx_seq_one_letter_code
_entity_poly.pdbx_strand_id
1 'polypeptide(L)'
;MSLLRRPKWYLAQFQTCFSLSNNETNGVGSRLYQSRCNSTAFLNSPSFLNEGLVRAFSDEPTSQAMLKTVINGHLEAVQELHIGCSESCTTKLMDNAAKHGHLKVLRYLHKNCSGGCTTHAMDDAARSGHLDIVKWLHEHRSEGCTTEAMNKAARYGHFEIIKWLHENRTEGCTYWAMDYAVRHGFLHILQWLHEHRTEGCTTGAMDFAAWNGHLLIVQWLHEHRTEGCTAHAMNRAASNGYLHIVQWLHANRTEGCTTGVMNSATRHNHLEVVQWLQKNRKEEL
;
A
#
# COMPACT_ATOMS: atom_id res chain seq x y z
N MET A 1 35.99 -17.46 -27.52
CA MET A 1 36.02 -16.27 -26.65
C MET A 1 35.15 -16.52 -25.43
N SER A 2 35.80 -16.49 -24.25
CA SER A 2 35.31 -16.49 -22.86
C SER A 2 34.13 -17.39 -22.44
N LEU A 3 34.47 -18.62 -22.05
CA LEU A 3 33.78 -19.38 -21.00
C LEU A 3 33.90 -18.63 -19.66
N LEU A 4 32.79 -18.13 -19.11
CA LEU A 4 32.76 -17.62 -17.74
C LEU A 4 32.74 -18.80 -16.76
N ARG A 5 33.90 -19.00 -16.12
CA ARG A 5 34.12 -19.95 -15.03
C ARG A 5 33.19 -19.62 -13.86
N ARG A 6 32.43 -20.62 -13.40
CA ARG A 6 31.78 -20.59 -12.09
C ARG A 6 32.86 -20.63 -10.99
N PRO A 7 32.71 -19.89 -9.87
CA PRO A 7 33.69 -19.91 -8.79
C PRO A 7 33.72 -21.29 -8.07
N LYS A 8 34.93 -21.74 -7.72
CA LYS A 8 35.26 -23.11 -7.25
C LYS A 8 34.67 -23.53 -5.89
N TRP A 9 33.93 -22.68 -5.18
CA TRP A 9 33.24 -23.08 -3.95
C TRP A 9 31.88 -23.77 -4.23
N TYR A 10 31.41 -23.77 -5.48
CA TYR A 10 30.11 -24.32 -5.89
C TYR A 10 30.04 -25.85 -6.03
N LEU A 11 31.18 -26.57 -5.94
CA LEU A 11 31.25 -28.01 -6.18
C LEU A 11 31.56 -28.85 -4.93
N ALA A 12 31.89 -28.24 -3.79
CA ALA A 12 32.33 -28.99 -2.61
C ALA A 12 31.18 -29.47 -1.68
N GLN A 13 29.93 -29.06 -1.92
CA GLN A 13 28.78 -29.47 -1.08
C GLN A 13 27.80 -30.45 -1.75
N PHE A 14 27.95 -30.72 -3.06
CA PHE A 14 27.04 -31.64 -3.76
C PHE A 14 27.42 -33.13 -3.63
N GLN A 15 28.61 -33.44 -3.09
CA GLN A 15 29.13 -34.81 -3.09
C GLN A 15 28.89 -35.61 -1.80
N THR A 16 28.33 -35.00 -0.74
CA THR A 16 28.05 -35.68 0.53
C THR A 16 26.60 -36.09 0.76
N CYS A 17 25.67 -35.76 -0.16
CA CYS A 17 24.27 -36.22 -0.05
C CYS A 17 23.91 -37.42 -0.94
N PHE A 18 24.82 -37.90 -1.82
CA PHE A 18 24.51 -39.00 -2.73
C PHE A 18 24.93 -40.40 -2.23
N SER A 19 25.61 -40.49 -1.07
CA SER A 19 26.15 -41.77 -0.56
C SER A 19 25.30 -42.47 0.52
N LEU A 20 24.10 -41.97 0.84
CA LEU A 20 23.18 -42.61 1.80
C LEU A 20 21.85 -43.06 1.18
N SER A 21 21.85 -43.43 -0.11
CA SER A 21 20.66 -43.92 -0.83
C SER A 21 20.71 -45.42 -1.16
N ASN A 22 21.67 -46.19 -0.65
CA ASN A 22 21.77 -47.62 -0.93
C ASN A 22 21.89 -48.42 0.37
N ASN A 23 20.82 -48.43 1.16
CA ASN A 23 20.39 -49.57 1.98
C ASN A 23 19.18 -49.12 2.79
N GLU A 24 17.98 -49.45 2.33
CA GLU A 24 16.95 -50.10 3.14
C GLU A 24 15.72 -50.35 2.27
N THR A 25 15.53 -51.63 1.96
CA THR A 25 14.33 -52.21 1.39
C THR A 25 13.19 -52.21 2.40
N ASN A 26 11.96 -52.07 1.88
CA ASN A 26 10.68 -52.48 2.44
C ASN A 26 9.86 -51.43 3.22
N GLY A 27 8.73 -51.08 2.60
CA GLY A 27 7.45 -51.03 3.29
C GLY A 27 7.03 -49.68 3.88
N VAL A 28 5.87 -49.23 3.40
CA VAL A 28 5.03 -48.13 3.93
C VAL A 28 5.33 -46.75 3.36
N GLY A 29 4.59 -46.44 2.29
CA GLY A 29 4.46 -45.11 1.72
C GLY A 29 3.77 -44.10 2.66
N SER A 30 3.91 -42.84 2.26
CA SER A 30 3.11 -41.67 2.67
C SER A 30 3.32 -41.01 4.05
N ARG A 31 4.48 -41.13 4.72
CA ARG A 31 4.80 -40.26 5.89
C ARG A 31 6.18 -39.59 5.93
N LEU A 32 7.08 -39.83 4.98
CA LEU A 32 8.45 -39.26 5.03
C LEU A 32 8.63 -37.91 4.32
N TYR A 33 7.63 -37.41 3.59
CA TYR A 33 7.76 -36.12 2.88
C TYR A 33 7.54 -34.88 3.77
N GLN A 34 6.97 -35.02 4.97
CA GLN A 34 6.85 -33.92 5.94
C GLN A 34 8.10 -33.74 6.83
N SER A 35 9.04 -34.69 6.80
CA SER A 35 10.16 -34.70 7.76
C SER A 35 11.34 -33.82 7.36
N ARG A 36 11.41 -33.29 6.14
CA ARG A 36 12.60 -32.57 5.66
C ARG A 36 12.60 -31.07 5.96
N CYS A 37 11.44 -30.49 6.25
CA CYS A 37 11.32 -29.07 6.65
C CYS A 37 11.23 -28.86 8.17
N ASN A 38 11.07 -29.93 8.97
CA ASN A 38 11.02 -29.86 10.44
C ASN A 38 12.34 -30.28 11.12
N SER A 39 13.41 -30.51 10.37
CA SER A 39 14.67 -30.90 10.98
C SER A 39 15.43 -29.67 11.48
N THR A 40 15.42 -29.48 12.79
CA THR A 40 16.30 -28.59 13.58
C THR A 40 17.81 -28.78 13.30
N ALA A 41 18.21 -29.69 12.40
CA ALA A 41 19.59 -30.00 12.06
C ALA A 41 20.29 -28.94 11.18
N PHE A 42 19.58 -28.06 10.48
CA PHE A 42 20.20 -26.97 9.70
C PHE A 42 20.63 -25.76 10.55
N LEU A 43 20.22 -25.71 11.82
CA LEU A 43 20.41 -24.56 12.71
C LEU A 43 21.77 -24.55 13.45
N ASN A 44 22.63 -25.55 13.22
CA ASN A 44 23.89 -25.73 13.96
C ASN A 44 25.17 -25.56 13.11
N SER A 45 25.11 -24.87 11.97
CA SER A 45 26.34 -24.45 11.26
C SER A 45 26.91 -23.14 11.84
N PRO A 46 28.23 -23.02 12.11
CA PRO A 46 28.79 -21.98 12.99
C PRO A 46 28.90 -20.57 12.40
N SER A 47 28.06 -20.20 11.43
CA SER A 47 28.18 -18.92 10.74
C SER A 47 26.81 -18.29 10.48
N PHE A 48 26.55 -17.20 11.20
CA PHE A 48 25.69 -16.08 10.81
C PHE A 48 24.18 -16.10 11.05
N LEU A 49 23.71 -16.69 12.15
CA LEU A 49 22.52 -16.14 12.80
C LEU A 49 22.82 -15.79 14.25
N ASN A 50 22.50 -14.55 14.63
CA ASN A 50 22.32 -14.17 16.03
C ASN A 50 21.36 -15.22 16.61
N GLU A 51 21.75 -15.99 17.63
CA GLU A 51 21.00 -17.15 18.12
C GLU A 51 19.50 -16.85 18.39
N GLY A 52 19.15 -15.58 18.64
CA GLY A 52 17.78 -15.11 18.80
C GLY A 52 16.90 -15.19 17.53
N LEU A 53 17.47 -15.09 16.32
CA LEU A 53 16.72 -15.13 15.06
C LEU A 53 16.38 -16.58 14.66
N VAL A 54 17.30 -17.52 14.91
CA VAL A 54 17.09 -18.96 14.74
C VAL A 54 16.03 -19.51 15.69
N ARG A 55 16.07 -19.13 16.97
CA ARG A 55 15.08 -19.55 17.98
C ARG A 55 13.68 -18.98 17.71
N ALA A 56 13.56 -17.88 16.98
CA ALA A 56 12.27 -17.27 16.67
C ALA A 56 11.47 -17.99 15.57
N PHE A 57 12.10 -18.91 14.82
CA PHE A 57 11.50 -19.58 13.66
C PHE A 57 11.40 -21.11 13.80
N SER A 58 11.71 -21.67 14.98
CA SER A 58 11.67 -23.12 15.20
C SER A 58 10.27 -23.74 15.16
N ASP A 59 9.21 -22.93 15.33
CA ASP A 59 7.82 -23.38 15.42
C ASP A 59 6.91 -22.86 14.28
N GLU A 60 7.42 -22.04 13.36
CA GLU A 60 6.64 -21.45 12.26
C GLU A 60 6.90 -22.15 10.91
N PRO A 61 5.86 -22.31 10.04
CA PRO A 61 6.08 -22.81 8.68
C PRO A 61 7.11 -21.95 7.93
N THR A 62 8.08 -22.58 7.25
CA THR A 62 9.20 -21.90 6.56
C THR A 62 8.74 -20.78 5.61
N SER A 63 7.54 -20.91 5.01
CA SER A 63 6.94 -19.87 4.17
C SER A 63 6.57 -18.59 4.92
N GLN A 64 6.16 -18.69 6.19
CA GLN A 64 5.84 -17.54 7.06
C GLN A 64 7.11 -16.83 7.53
N ALA A 65 8.14 -17.61 7.91
CA ALA A 65 9.45 -17.07 8.26
C ALA A 65 10.06 -16.28 7.09
N MET A 66 10.01 -16.84 5.88
CA MET A 66 10.46 -16.18 4.66
C MET A 66 9.67 -14.89 4.38
N LEU A 67 8.34 -14.91 4.53
CA LEU A 67 7.53 -13.71 4.34
C LEU A 67 7.86 -12.60 5.35
N LYS A 68 8.06 -12.95 6.63
CA LYS A 68 8.40 -12.00 7.70
C LYS A 68 9.76 -11.35 7.48
N THR A 69 10.76 -12.12 7.04
CA THR A 69 12.09 -11.56 6.72
C THR A 69 12.03 -10.63 5.52
N VAL A 70 11.20 -10.93 4.52
CA VAL A 70 10.92 -10.04 3.39
C VAL A 70 10.24 -8.74 3.83
N ILE A 71 9.20 -8.82 4.67
CA ILE A 71 8.48 -7.64 5.20
C ILE A 71 9.44 -6.72 5.98
N ASN A 72 10.39 -7.30 6.72
CA ASN A 72 11.39 -6.55 7.48
C ASN A 72 12.62 -6.13 6.65
N GLY A 73 12.74 -6.57 5.40
CA GLY A 73 13.85 -6.18 4.51
C GLY A 73 15.19 -6.86 4.80
N HIS A 74 15.19 -7.96 5.55
CA HIS A 74 16.40 -8.66 5.96
C HIS A 74 16.94 -9.55 4.83
N LEU A 75 17.67 -8.95 3.88
CA LEU A 75 18.18 -9.64 2.69
C LEU A 75 19.03 -10.89 3.02
N GLU A 76 19.89 -10.82 4.03
CA GLU A 76 20.75 -11.95 4.43
C GLU A 76 19.91 -13.14 4.91
N ALA A 77 18.94 -12.89 5.80
CA ALA A 77 18.01 -13.93 6.26
C ALA A 77 17.14 -14.48 5.11
N VAL A 78 16.74 -13.64 4.16
CA VAL A 78 16.03 -14.07 2.94
C VAL A 78 16.90 -15.01 2.10
N GLN A 79 18.19 -14.71 1.95
CA GLN A 79 19.14 -15.54 1.20
C GLN A 79 19.34 -16.90 1.85
N GLU A 80 19.53 -16.93 3.17
CA GLU A 80 19.73 -18.16 3.93
C GLU A 80 18.50 -19.07 3.90
N LEU A 81 17.31 -18.51 4.15
CA LEU A 81 16.05 -19.26 4.10
C LEU A 81 15.73 -19.77 2.68
N HIS A 82 16.12 -19.02 1.64
CA HIS A 82 15.95 -19.46 0.25
C HIS A 82 16.88 -20.63 -0.11
N ILE A 83 18.15 -20.61 0.30
CA ILE A 83 19.09 -21.74 0.09
C ILE A 83 18.60 -23.01 0.79
N GLY A 84 17.98 -22.87 1.97
CA GLY A 84 17.43 -23.99 2.74
C GLY A 84 16.11 -24.56 2.21
N CYS A 85 15.38 -23.83 1.36
CA CYS A 85 14.03 -24.24 0.91
C CYS A 85 13.70 -23.71 -0.50
N SER A 86 13.88 -24.56 -1.51
CA SER A 86 13.66 -24.24 -2.93
C SER A 86 12.18 -24.12 -3.33
N GLU A 87 11.23 -24.46 -2.45
CA GLU A 87 9.79 -24.49 -2.77
C GLU A 87 9.01 -23.21 -2.35
N SER A 88 9.65 -22.21 -1.73
CA SER A 88 8.93 -21.08 -1.10
C SER A 88 8.71 -19.82 -1.96
N CYS A 89 9.07 -19.85 -3.24
CA CYS A 89 9.00 -18.67 -4.12
C CYS A 89 7.57 -18.36 -4.59
N THR A 90 6.85 -17.55 -3.80
CA THR A 90 5.48 -17.08 -4.11
C THR A 90 5.47 -15.63 -4.58
N THR A 91 4.45 -15.26 -5.36
CA THR A 91 4.19 -13.85 -5.77
C THR A 91 4.13 -12.89 -4.58
N LYS A 92 3.60 -13.38 -3.44
CA LYS A 92 3.49 -12.62 -2.20
C LYS A 92 4.82 -12.06 -1.70
N LEU A 93 5.94 -12.73 -1.95
CA LEU A 93 7.24 -12.24 -1.51
C LEU A 93 7.61 -10.94 -2.24
N MET A 94 7.51 -10.92 -3.58
CA MET A 94 7.81 -9.71 -4.34
C MET A 94 6.79 -8.59 -4.07
N ASP A 95 5.51 -8.93 -3.95
CA ASP A 95 4.46 -7.94 -3.60
C ASP A 95 4.74 -7.28 -2.24
N ASN A 96 5.14 -8.06 -1.22
CA ASN A 96 5.46 -7.50 0.10
C ASN A 96 6.80 -6.76 0.11
N ALA A 97 7.82 -7.24 -0.61
CA ALA A 97 9.07 -6.51 -0.78
C ALA A 97 8.81 -5.13 -1.41
N ALA A 98 7.90 -5.07 -2.40
CA ALA A 98 7.53 -3.84 -3.08
C ALA A 98 6.77 -2.88 -2.16
N LYS A 99 5.75 -3.40 -1.47
CA LYS A 99 4.92 -2.67 -0.51
C LYS A 99 5.73 -2.03 0.62
N HIS A 100 6.82 -2.67 1.05
CA HIS A 100 7.64 -2.24 2.20
C HIS A 100 8.94 -1.53 1.81
N GLY A 101 9.19 -1.28 0.53
CA GLY A 101 10.32 -0.45 0.10
C GLY A 101 11.66 -1.18 0.01
N HIS A 102 11.65 -2.51 0.01
CA HIS A 102 12.87 -3.31 0.08
C HIS A 102 13.42 -3.66 -1.30
N LEU A 103 13.87 -2.66 -2.07
CA LEU A 103 14.34 -2.83 -3.44
C LEU A 103 15.45 -3.90 -3.58
N LYS A 104 16.36 -4.01 -2.61
CA LYS A 104 17.42 -5.04 -2.62
C LYS A 104 16.85 -6.45 -2.51
N VAL A 105 15.88 -6.65 -1.61
CA VAL A 105 15.18 -7.93 -1.45
C VAL A 105 14.38 -8.23 -2.71
N LEU A 106 13.67 -7.25 -3.25
CA LEU A 106 12.88 -7.39 -4.47
C LEU A 106 13.73 -7.81 -5.67
N ARG A 107 14.90 -7.19 -5.88
CA ARG A 107 15.86 -7.58 -6.94
C ARG A 107 16.41 -8.99 -6.73
N TYR A 108 16.68 -9.38 -5.48
CA TYR A 108 17.12 -10.73 -5.17
C TYR A 108 16.04 -11.75 -5.49
N LEU A 109 14.80 -11.51 -5.04
CA LEU A 109 13.66 -12.38 -5.32
C LEU A 109 13.41 -12.49 -6.82
N HIS A 110 13.42 -11.38 -7.57
CA HIS A 110 13.25 -11.42 -9.03
C HIS A 110 14.28 -12.32 -9.74
N LYS A 111 15.54 -12.28 -9.30
CA LYS A 111 16.63 -13.04 -9.93
C LYS A 111 16.59 -14.53 -9.58
N ASN A 112 16.16 -14.88 -8.38
CA ASN A 112 16.33 -16.22 -7.83
C ASN A 112 15.00 -16.98 -7.63
N CYS A 113 13.86 -16.31 -7.69
CA CYS A 113 12.54 -16.90 -7.56
C CYS A 113 11.76 -16.88 -8.88
N SER A 114 11.15 -18.01 -9.23
CA SER A 114 10.27 -18.15 -10.41
C SER A 114 8.86 -17.57 -10.19
N GLY A 115 8.48 -17.28 -8.94
CA GLY A 115 7.12 -16.90 -8.57
C GLY A 115 6.61 -15.57 -9.14
N GLY A 116 7.48 -14.67 -9.61
CA GLY A 116 7.08 -13.36 -10.15
C GLY A 116 6.39 -12.47 -9.12
N CYS A 117 5.55 -11.53 -9.58
CA CYS A 117 4.72 -10.67 -8.74
C CYS A 117 3.30 -10.56 -9.30
N THR A 118 2.43 -9.79 -8.64
CA THR A 118 1.13 -9.41 -9.19
C THR A 118 1.07 -7.89 -9.41
N THR A 119 -0.05 -7.37 -9.93
CA THR A 119 -0.30 -5.92 -10.00
C THR A 119 -0.24 -5.25 -8.62
N HIS A 120 -0.46 -6.00 -7.54
CA HIS A 120 -0.33 -5.49 -6.17
C HIS A 120 1.07 -5.00 -5.85
N ALA A 121 2.14 -5.54 -6.47
CA ALA A 121 3.49 -5.04 -6.24
C ALA A 121 3.61 -3.55 -6.58
N MET A 122 3.14 -3.14 -7.77
CA MET A 122 3.23 -1.75 -8.20
C MET A 122 2.18 -0.87 -7.51
N ASP A 123 0.95 -1.37 -7.34
CA ASP A 123 -0.12 -0.64 -6.64
C ASP A 123 0.26 -0.33 -5.18
N ASP A 124 0.83 -1.30 -4.45
CA ASP A 124 1.21 -1.10 -3.06
C ASP A 124 2.55 -0.38 -2.89
N ALA A 125 3.49 -0.49 -3.86
CA ALA A 125 4.67 0.37 -3.88
C ALA A 125 4.28 1.84 -4.10
N ALA A 126 3.33 2.11 -5.00
CA ALA A 126 2.78 3.44 -5.23
C ALA A 126 2.04 3.98 -3.99
N ARG A 127 1.23 3.13 -3.33
CA ARG A 127 0.56 3.43 -2.06
C ARG A 127 1.53 3.81 -0.94
N SER A 128 2.68 3.13 -0.87
CA SER A 128 3.68 3.33 0.19
C SER A 128 4.76 4.38 -0.15
N GLY A 129 4.72 4.97 -1.35
CA GLY A 129 5.65 6.05 -1.72
C GLY A 129 6.99 5.59 -2.28
N HIS A 130 7.12 4.34 -2.71
CA HIS A 130 8.39 3.75 -3.18
C HIS A 130 8.57 3.92 -4.69
N LEU A 131 8.89 5.15 -5.13
CA LEU A 131 9.04 5.49 -6.56
C LEU A 131 10.13 4.68 -7.27
N ASP A 132 11.24 4.39 -6.58
CA ASP A 132 12.34 3.58 -7.09
C ASP A 132 11.88 2.15 -7.43
N ILE A 133 11.03 1.56 -6.60
CA ILE A 133 10.41 0.26 -6.84
C ILE A 133 9.39 0.32 -7.97
N VAL A 134 8.55 1.37 -8.02
CA VAL A 134 7.58 1.56 -9.12
C VAL A 134 8.30 1.58 -10.47
N LYS A 135 9.37 2.38 -10.60
CA LYS A 135 10.21 2.46 -11.79
C LYS A 135 10.85 1.10 -12.11
N TRP A 136 11.43 0.45 -11.11
CA TRP A 136 12.08 -0.84 -11.30
C TRP A 136 11.09 -1.90 -11.80
N LEU A 137 9.91 -2.00 -11.19
CA LEU A 137 8.86 -2.94 -11.58
C LEU A 137 8.40 -2.67 -13.01
N HIS A 138 8.22 -1.41 -13.40
CA HIS A 138 7.87 -1.05 -14.77
C HIS A 138 8.90 -1.49 -15.81
N GLU A 139 10.18 -1.36 -15.50
CA GLU A 139 11.27 -1.70 -16.43
C GLU A 139 11.50 -3.22 -16.55
N HIS A 140 11.21 -3.99 -15.48
CA HIS A 140 11.64 -5.39 -15.38
C HIS A 140 10.48 -6.39 -15.31
N ARG A 141 9.23 -5.94 -15.19
CA ARG A 141 8.02 -6.77 -15.05
C ARG A 141 6.94 -6.33 -16.02
N SER A 142 6.09 -7.27 -16.44
CA SER A 142 5.03 -7.04 -17.42
C SER A 142 3.63 -7.03 -16.81
N GLU A 143 3.51 -7.35 -15.52
CA GLU A 143 2.24 -7.38 -14.80
C GLU A 143 1.58 -6.01 -14.69
N GLY A 144 2.35 -4.93 -14.73
CA GLY A 144 1.85 -3.55 -14.68
C GLY A 144 1.25 -3.17 -13.33
N CYS A 145 0.33 -2.21 -13.36
CA CYS A 145 -0.46 -1.78 -12.21
C CYS A 145 -1.95 -1.74 -12.54
N THR A 146 -2.77 -1.31 -11.59
CA THR A 146 -4.17 -0.95 -11.84
C THR A 146 -4.37 0.55 -11.60
N THR A 147 -5.60 1.04 -11.76
CA THR A 147 -5.97 2.41 -11.36
C THR A 147 -5.69 2.69 -9.88
N GLU A 148 -5.59 1.64 -9.06
CA GLU A 148 -5.29 1.77 -7.63
C GLU A 148 -3.91 2.35 -7.36
N ALA A 149 -2.92 2.17 -8.23
CA ALA A 149 -1.60 2.79 -8.05
C ALA A 149 -1.72 4.32 -7.93
N MET A 150 -2.40 4.97 -8.89
CA MET A 150 -2.56 6.42 -8.89
C MET A 150 -3.59 6.88 -7.84
N ASN A 151 -4.71 6.16 -7.66
CA ASN A 151 -5.70 6.47 -6.62
C ASN A 151 -5.05 6.49 -5.22
N LYS A 152 -4.25 5.47 -4.90
CA LYS A 152 -3.58 5.33 -3.60
C LYS A 152 -2.41 6.29 -3.46
N ALA A 153 -1.63 6.53 -4.52
CA ALA A 153 -0.59 7.57 -4.49
C ALA A 153 -1.20 8.96 -4.17
N ALA A 154 -2.35 9.29 -4.76
CA ALA A 154 -3.08 10.52 -4.43
C ALA A 154 -3.59 10.54 -2.98
N ARG A 155 -4.11 9.41 -2.49
CA ARG A 155 -4.56 9.28 -1.10
C ARG A 155 -3.47 9.52 -0.06
N TYR A 156 -2.24 9.09 -0.35
CA TYR A 156 -1.12 9.21 0.60
C TYR A 156 -0.15 10.36 0.25
N GLY A 157 -0.47 11.20 -0.74
CA GLY A 157 0.28 12.42 -1.02
C GLY A 157 1.57 12.18 -1.81
N HIS A 158 1.70 11.06 -2.52
CA HIS A 158 2.91 10.69 -3.25
C HIS A 158 2.94 11.33 -4.66
N PHE A 159 3.09 12.65 -4.70
CA PHE A 159 2.95 13.45 -5.92
C PHE A 159 3.90 13.03 -7.06
N GLU A 160 5.16 12.74 -6.76
CA GLU A 160 6.14 12.32 -7.78
C GLU A 160 5.79 10.97 -8.42
N ILE A 161 5.11 10.08 -7.69
CA ILE A 161 4.59 8.83 -8.25
C ILE A 161 3.40 9.10 -9.17
N ILE A 162 2.53 10.05 -8.83
CA ILE A 162 1.39 10.42 -9.68
C ILE A 162 1.87 10.93 -11.04
N LYS A 163 2.81 11.89 -11.05
CA LYS A 163 3.40 12.41 -12.29
C LYS A 163 4.03 11.30 -13.11
N TRP A 164 4.86 10.48 -12.46
CA TRP A 164 5.57 9.41 -13.14
C TRP A 164 4.61 8.36 -13.73
N LEU A 165 3.57 7.95 -12.98
CA LEU A 165 2.54 7.04 -13.48
C LEU A 165 1.79 7.65 -14.66
N HIS A 166 1.43 8.94 -14.59
CA HIS A 166 0.75 9.62 -15.69
C HIS A 166 1.58 9.66 -16.98
N GLU A 167 2.88 9.92 -16.88
CA GLU A 167 3.76 10.03 -18.03
C GLU A 167 4.12 8.67 -18.64
N ASN A 168 4.14 7.59 -17.84
CA ASN A 168 4.73 6.31 -18.24
C ASN A 168 3.72 5.15 -18.31
N ARG A 169 2.50 5.32 -17.81
CA ARG A 169 1.46 4.27 -17.72
C ARG A 169 0.12 4.77 -18.28
N THR A 170 -0.68 3.83 -18.75
CA THR A 170 -1.95 4.11 -19.47
C THR A 170 -3.18 3.79 -18.63
N GLU A 171 -3.00 3.09 -17.51
CA GLU A 171 -4.06 2.64 -16.60
C GLU A 171 -4.82 3.82 -15.99
N GLY A 172 -4.15 4.96 -15.80
CA GLY A 172 -4.78 6.18 -15.31
C GLY A 172 -5.24 6.10 -13.85
N CYS A 173 -6.35 6.77 -13.55
CA CYS A 173 -6.98 6.74 -12.24
C CYS A 173 -8.51 6.68 -12.36
N THR A 174 -9.18 6.78 -11.22
CA THR A 174 -10.63 7.00 -11.15
C THR A 174 -10.90 8.30 -10.38
N TYR A 175 -12.16 8.70 -10.25
CA TYR A 175 -12.56 9.85 -9.42
C TYR A 175 -12.03 9.76 -7.97
N TRP A 176 -11.73 8.55 -7.47
CA TRP A 176 -11.13 8.35 -6.14
C TRP A 176 -9.80 9.06 -5.96
N ALA A 177 -8.99 9.25 -7.02
CA ALA A 177 -7.73 9.97 -6.89
C ALA A 177 -7.96 11.42 -6.42
N MET A 178 -8.92 12.12 -7.04
CA MET A 178 -9.25 13.50 -6.67
C MET A 178 -9.97 13.56 -5.32
N ASP A 179 -10.97 12.69 -5.08
CA ASP A 179 -11.69 12.62 -3.81
C ASP A 179 -10.74 12.35 -2.63
N TYR A 180 -9.76 11.45 -2.80
CA TYR A 180 -8.77 11.17 -1.77
C TYR A 180 -7.75 12.29 -1.57
N ALA A 181 -7.26 12.91 -2.65
CA ALA A 181 -6.38 14.08 -2.52
C ALA A 181 -7.06 15.21 -1.73
N VAL A 182 -8.34 15.46 -2.05
CA VAL A 182 -9.18 16.43 -1.36
C VAL A 182 -9.37 16.07 0.11
N ARG A 183 -9.75 14.82 0.39
CA ARG A 183 -9.98 14.33 1.76
C ARG A 183 -8.77 14.53 2.67
N HIS A 184 -7.56 14.42 2.13
CA HIS A 184 -6.31 14.53 2.88
C HIS A 184 -5.65 15.91 2.79
N GLY A 185 -6.31 16.90 2.18
CA GLY A 185 -5.81 18.28 2.17
C GLY A 185 -4.75 18.56 1.11
N PHE A 186 -4.54 17.67 0.14
CA PHE A 186 -3.49 17.81 -0.87
C PHE A 186 -3.93 18.68 -2.05
N LEU A 187 -4.04 20.00 -1.81
CA LEU A 187 -4.46 20.97 -2.83
C LEU A 187 -3.60 20.92 -4.10
N HIS A 188 -2.28 20.74 -3.97
CA HIS A 188 -1.37 20.63 -5.13
C HIS A 188 -1.65 19.40 -6.00
N ILE A 189 -2.00 18.25 -5.39
CA ILE A 189 -2.40 17.05 -6.14
C ILE A 189 -3.77 17.26 -6.78
N LEU A 190 -4.72 17.88 -6.07
CA LEU A 190 -6.03 18.23 -6.62
C LEU A 190 -5.91 19.11 -7.87
N GLN A 191 -5.15 20.20 -7.80
CA GLN A 191 -4.91 21.12 -8.91
C GLN A 191 -4.28 20.39 -10.10
N TRP A 192 -3.24 19.60 -9.83
CA TRP A 192 -2.57 18.85 -10.88
C TRP A 192 -3.51 17.81 -11.54
N LEU A 193 -4.28 17.06 -10.74
CA LEU A 193 -5.26 16.10 -11.27
C LEU A 193 -6.34 16.81 -12.09
N HIS A 194 -6.79 17.99 -11.67
CA HIS A 194 -7.78 18.78 -12.42
C HIS A 194 -7.25 19.23 -13.79
N GLU A 195 -5.98 19.63 -13.86
CA GLU A 195 -5.38 20.11 -15.11
C GLU A 195 -5.02 18.97 -16.08
N HIS A 196 -4.69 17.78 -15.57
CA HIS A 196 -4.09 16.71 -16.38
C HIS A 196 -4.98 15.46 -16.55
N ARG A 197 -6.09 15.36 -15.82
CA ARG A 197 -7.00 14.20 -15.81
C ARG A 197 -8.45 14.62 -16.09
N THR A 198 -9.24 13.71 -16.65
CA THR A 198 -10.62 13.98 -17.05
C THR A 198 -11.65 13.28 -16.17
N GLU A 199 -11.22 12.39 -15.28
CA GLU A 199 -12.07 11.56 -14.42
C GLU A 199 -12.86 12.38 -13.39
N GLY A 200 -12.35 13.57 -13.02
CA GLY A 200 -13.02 14.48 -12.10
C GLY A 200 -13.10 13.98 -10.65
N CYS A 201 -14.10 14.47 -9.92
CA CYS A 201 -14.41 14.08 -8.55
C CYS A 201 -15.89 13.76 -8.39
N THR A 202 -16.31 13.38 -7.18
CA THR A 202 -17.73 13.27 -6.84
C THR A 202 -18.15 14.41 -5.91
N THR A 203 -19.44 14.53 -5.59
CA THR A 203 -19.93 15.38 -4.48
C THR A 203 -19.24 15.05 -3.16
N GLY A 204 -18.73 13.83 -3.03
CA GLY A 204 -17.92 13.38 -1.90
C GLY A 204 -16.67 14.23 -1.69
N ALA A 205 -16.04 14.79 -2.72
CA ALA A 205 -14.86 15.64 -2.57
C ALA A 205 -15.14 16.84 -1.65
N MET A 206 -16.13 17.67 -1.96
CA MET A 206 -16.44 18.85 -1.15
C MET A 206 -16.97 18.45 0.24
N ASP A 207 -17.73 17.35 0.34
CA ASP A 207 -18.17 16.79 1.62
C ASP A 207 -16.98 16.35 2.50
N PHE A 208 -15.94 15.73 1.91
CA PHE A 208 -14.72 15.33 2.60
C PHE A 208 -13.84 16.53 2.98
N ALA A 209 -13.73 17.54 2.09
CA ALA A 209 -13.00 18.77 2.38
C ALA A 209 -13.61 19.50 3.59
N ALA A 210 -14.93 19.63 3.61
CA ALA A 210 -15.66 20.24 4.71
C ALA A 210 -15.55 19.42 6.01
N TRP A 211 -15.58 18.09 5.90
CA TRP A 211 -15.38 17.21 7.05
C TRP A 211 -13.97 17.31 7.66
N ASN A 212 -12.92 17.51 6.86
CA ASN A 212 -11.54 17.56 7.35
C ASN A 212 -11.03 18.99 7.59
N GLY A 213 -11.89 20.00 7.52
CA GLY A 213 -11.52 21.38 7.85
C GLY A 213 -10.74 22.10 6.74
N HIS A 214 -10.82 21.64 5.49
CA HIS A 214 -10.03 22.16 4.37
C HIS A 214 -10.77 23.27 3.61
N LEU A 215 -10.98 24.44 4.25
CA LEU A 215 -11.73 25.56 3.66
C LEU A 215 -11.18 25.98 2.28
N LEU A 216 -9.86 26.08 2.13
CA LEU A 216 -9.25 26.46 0.84
C LEU A 216 -9.59 25.47 -0.28
N ILE A 217 -9.71 24.17 0.03
CA ILE A 217 -10.12 23.17 -0.96
C ILE A 217 -11.61 23.27 -1.24
N VAL A 218 -12.45 23.54 -0.24
CA VAL A 218 -13.89 23.80 -0.45
C VAL A 218 -14.08 24.97 -1.42
N GLN A 219 -13.38 26.08 -1.18
CA GLN A 219 -13.41 27.26 -2.05
C GLN A 219 -12.93 26.94 -3.46
N TRP A 220 -11.78 26.26 -3.57
CA TRP A 220 -11.22 25.90 -4.86
C TRP A 220 -12.16 24.99 -5.66
N LEU A 221 -12.75 23.96 -5.02
CA LEU A 221 -13.72 23.07 -5.65
C LEU A 221 -14.96 23.84 -6.12
N HIS A 222 -15.45 24.79 -5.34
CA HIS A 222 -16.61 25.59 -5.72
C HIS A 222 -16.34 26.46 -6.96
N GLU A 223 -15.14 27.04 -7.06
CA GLU A 223 -14.77 27.92 -8.17
C GLU A 223 -14.46 27.15 -9.47
N HIS A 224 -13.94 25.93 -9.37
CA HIS A 224 -13.36 25.20 -10.52
C HIS A 224 -14.12 23.92 -10.90
N ARG A 225 -15.07 23.46 -10.08
CA ARG A 225 -15.81 22.21 -10.27
C ARG A 225 -17.32 22.42 -10.19
N THR A 226 -18.08 21.56 -10.86
CA THR A 226 -19.54 21.68 -10.97
C THR A 226 -20.30 20.62 -10.18
N GLU A 227 -19.61 19.62 -9.65
CA GLU A 227 -20.20 18.50 -8.92
C GLU A 227 -20.93 18.95 -7.64
N GLY A 228 -20.47 20.02 -6.99
CA GLY A 228 -21.08 20.56 -5.79
C GLY A 228 -20.83 19.70 -4.54
N CYS A 229 -21.72 19.79 -3.57
CA CYS A 229 -21.68 19.01 -2.33
C CYS A 229 -23.05 18.43 -2.00
N THR A 230 -23.15 17.75 -0.87
CA THR A 230 -24.45 17.39 -0.27
C THR A 230 -24.64 18.14 1.04
N ALA A 231 -25.80 17.97 1.69
CA ALA A 231 -26.00 18.45 3.05
C ALA A 231 -24.96 17.88 4.05
N HIS A 232 -24.25 16.80 3.70
CA HIS A 232 -23.16 16.27 4.52
C HIS A 232 -21.99 17.24 4.67
N ALA A 233 -21.67 18.09 3.69
CA ALA A 233 -20.60 19.08 3.85
C ALA A 233 -20.84 19.99 5.05
N MET A 234 -22.01 20.64 5.11
CA MET A 234 -22.35 21.54 6.23
C MET A 234 -22.53 20.77 7.53
N ASN A 235 -23.19 19.61 7.48
CA ASN A 235 -23.40 18.77 8.67
C ASN A 235 -22.09 18.32 9.31
N ARG A 236 -21.13 17.85 8.50
CA ARG A 236 -19.83 17.37 8.99
C ARG A 236 -18.93 18.51 9.42
N ALA A 237 -18.93 19.64 8.72
CA ALA A 237 -18.23 20.85 9.18
C ALA A 237 -18.74 21.30 10.55
N ALA A 238 -20.06 21.35 10.73
CA ALA A 238 -20.68 21.70 12.01
C ALA A 238 -20.37 20.69 13.13
N SER A 239 -20.39 19.39 12.80
CA SER A 239 -20.07 18.32 13.75
C SER A 239 -18.62 18.31 14.22
N ASN A 240 -17.70 18.98 13.51
CA ASN A 240 -16.29 19.12 13.90
C ASN A 240 -15.94 20.54 14.35
N GLY A 241 -16.93 21.43 14.46
CA GLY A 241 -16.73 22.78 14.98
C GLY A 241 -16.12 23.76 13.97
N TYR A 242 -16.11 23.43 12.68
CA TYR A 242 -15.55 24.29 11.64
C TYR A 242 -16.53 25.41 11.24
N LEU A 243 -16.77 26.35 12.16
CA LEU A 243 -17.70 27.46 11.97
C LEU A 243 -17.44 28.24 10.68
N HIS A 244 -16.18 28.49 10.35
CA HIS A 244 -15.79 29.21 9.13
C HIS A 244 -16.21 28.48 7.85
N ILE A 245 -16.17 27.14 7.83
CA ILE A 245 -16.69 26.34 6.70
C ILE A 245 -18.22 26.35 6.69
N VAL A 246 -18.87 26.25 7.85
CA VAL A 246 -20.34 26.33 7.95
C VAL A 246 -20.85 27.66 7.40
N GLN A 247 -20.24 28.77 7.83
CA GLN A 247 -20.55 30.12 7.34
C GLN A 247 -20.35 30.23 5.84
N TRP A 248 -19.20 29.74 5.34
CA TRP A 248 -18.88 29.81 3.93
C TRP A 248 -19.85 28.97 3.08
N LEU A 249 -20.14 27.74 3.48
CA LEU A 249 -21.09 26.87 2.79
C LEU A 249 -22.49 27.49 2.79
N HIS A 250 -22.93 28.08 3.91
CA HIS A 250 -24.24 28.72 3.96
C HIS A 250 -24.36 29.94 3.04
N ALA A 251 -23.28 30.71 2.90
CA ALA A 251 -23.28 31.89 2.04
C ALA A 251 -23.18 31.56 0.54
N ASN A 252 -22.55 30.44 0.17
CA ASN A 252 -22.19 30.15 -1.22
C ASN A 252 -22.86 28.90 -1.83
N ARG A 253 -23.52 28.07 -1.01
CA ARG A 253 -24.14 26.80 -1.42
C ARG A 253 -25.62 26.76 -1.07
N THR A 254 -26.40 26.05 -1.89
CA THR A 254 -27.86 25.95 -1.75
C THR A 254 -28.32 24.62 -1.16
N GLU A 255 -27.43 23.63 -1.06
CA GLU A 255 -27.73 22.28 -0.54
C GLU A 255 -28.12 22.28 0.94
N GLY A 256 -27.75 23.34 1.67
CA GLY A 256 -28.15 23.56 3.05
C GLY A 256 -27.59 22.52 4.02
N CYS A 257 -28.35 22.28 5.09
CA CYS A 257 -28.04 21.30 6.13
C CYS A 257 -29.30 20.53 6.51
N THR A 258 -29.13 19.35 7.12
CA THR A 258 -30.26 18.61 7.65
C THR A 258 -30.57 19.03 9.09
N THR A 259 -31.76 18.68 9.60
CA THR A 259 -32.14 18.91 11.01
C THR A 259 -31.14 18.28 12.01
N GLY A 260 -30.40 17.25 11.58
CA GLY A 260 -29.34 16.61 12.37
C GLY A 260 -28.10 17.49 12.63
N VAL A 261 -27.94 18.63 11.94
CA VAL A 261 -26.78 19.51 12.10
C VAL A 261 -26.68 20.07 13.52
N MET A 262 -27.80 20.51 14.09
CA MET A 262 -27.86 21.12 15.42
C MET A 262 -27.57 20.06 16.49
N ASN A 263 -28.19 18.89 16.38
CA ASN A 263 -27.93 17.76 17.26
C ASN A 263 -26.45 17.33 17.22
N SER A 264 -25.84 17.33 16.03
CA SER A 264 -24.44 16.96 15.85
C SER A 264 -23.49 17.99 16.46
N ALA A 265 -23.72 19.29 16.23
CA ALA A 265 -22.90 20.35 16.81
C ALA A 265 -23.03 20.39 18.35
N THR A 266 -24.23 20.19 18.89
CA THR A 266 -24.48 20.11 20.33
C THR A 266 -23.81 18.89 20.96
N ARG A 267 -23.92 17.71 20.33
CA ARG A 267 -23.33 16.46 20.86
C ARG A 267 -21.80 16.55 21.00
N HIS A 268 -21.14 17.29 20.11
CA HIS A 268 -19.68 17.48 20.13
C HIS A 268 -19.27 18.81 20.80
N ASN A 269 -20.20 19.48 21.49
CA ASN A 269 -19.97 20.69 22.27
C ASN A 269 -19.41 21.89 21.47
N HIS A 270 -19.85 22.05 20.22
CA HIS A 270 -19.45 23.17 19.36
C HIS A 270 -20.41 24.35 19.51
N LEU A 271 -20.35 25.03 20.66
CA LEU A 271 -21.29 26.08 21.05
C LEU A 271 -21.39 27.22 20.03
N GLU A 272 -20.27 27.69 19.49
CA GLU A 272 -20.26 28.78 18.49
C GLU A 272 -21.03 28.40 17.22
N VAL A 273 -20.88 27.15 16.77
CA VAL A 273 -21.62 26.61 15.62
C VAL A 273 -23.10 26.53 15.93
N VAL A 274 -23.48 26.07 17.12
CA VAL A 274 -24.89 26.00 17.55
C VAL A 274 -25.53 27.39 17.59
N GLN A 275 -24.87 28.35 18.25
CA GLN A 275 -25.36 29.74 18.35
C GLN A 275 -25.52 30.36 16.96
N TRP A 276 -24.54 30.14 16.08
CA TRP A 276 -24.60 30.65 14.72
C TRP A 276 -25.75 30.00 13.92
N LEU A 277 -25.91 28.67 14.00
CA LEU A 277 -26.99 27.96 13.31
C LEU A 277 -28.37 28.37 13.82
N GLN A 278 -28.56 28.60 15.13
CA GLN A 278 -29.82 29.10 15.70
C GLN A 278 -30.20 30.47 15.17
N LYS A 279 -29.21 31.36 15.00
CA LYS A 279 -29.45 32.72 14.49
C LYS A 279 -29.75 32.76 13.00
N ASN A 280 -29.18 31.83 12.22
CA ASN A 280 -29.20 31.88 10.75
C ASN A 280 -30.08 30.81 10.08
N ARG A 281 -30.56 29.78 10.81
CA ARG A 281 -31.63 28.91 10.30
C ARG A 281 -32.98 29.61 10.47
N LYS A 282 -33.61 29.93 9.33
CA LYS A 282 -35.06 30.04 9.27
C LYS A 282 -35.59 28.62 9.33
N GLU A 283 -36.09 28.18 10.46
CA GLU A 283 -36.88 26.95 10.50
C GLU A 283 -38.15 27.25 9.70
N GLU A 284 -38.33 26.60 8.55
CA GLU A 284 -39.67 26.45 7.99
C GLU A 284 -40.46 25.62 9.00
N LEU A 285 -41.26 26.32 9.81
CA LEU A 285 -42.36 25.75 10.58
C LEU A 285 -43.47 25.29 9.64
#